data_AF-A0A6P1TPM7-F1
#
_entry.id   AF-A0A6P1TPM7-F1
#
_cell.length_a   1.000
_cell.length_b   1.000
_cell.length_c   1.000
_cell.angle_alpha   90.00
_cell.angle_beta   90.00
_cell.angle_gamma   90.00
#
_symmetry.space_group_name_H-M   'P 1'
#
loop_
_entity.id
_entity.type
_entity.pdbx_description
1 polymer ?
#
loop_
_entity_poly.entity_id
_entity_poly.type
_entity_poly.pdbx_seq_one_letter_code
_entity_poly.pdbx_strand_id
1 'polypeptide(L)'
;MDMKYVFKEKFSVLGKLGQGNAETPWIWIKPLWDDANGNFSEIEEVAIKNNNGEPSIWGIMSDLGENFDRWDDKAGKYLASCEVKEETVSPDGWVKWDVPSQTYIVASSNQEEYLSVFQKVINEYIPKNNLKLIGAVHEHYPEPGNPDIVELFFPIARGNYFCQSCGMPMACDDDRGTEKDLSKNGDYCRYCYDKGEFTSNETMEEMINTCIPFALEAGTYPDAKTAREVMLSYFPALKRWKQV
;
A
#
# COMPACT_ATOMS: atom_id res chain seq x y z
N MET A 1 10.10 -14.96 7.82
CA MET A 1 8.93 -14.34 7.17
C MET A 1 9.47 -13.17 6.39
N ASP A 2 9.46 -13.32 5.08
CA ASP A 2 9.93 -12.26 4.19
C ASP A 2 8.82 -11.21 4.08
N MET A 3 9.20 -9.96 4.29
CA MET A 3 8.31 -8.81 4.18
C MET A 3 8.83 -7.94 3.05
N LYS A 4 7.92 -7.45 2.22
CA LYS A 4 8.25 -6.61 1.07
C LYS A 4 7.57 -5.25 1.20
N TYR A 5 8.28 -4.20 0.81
CA TYR A 5 7.67 -2.89 0.57
C TYR A 5 6.98 -2.96 -0.79
N VAL A 6 5.69 -2.67 -0.83
CA VAL A 6 4.90 -2.65 -2.07
C VAL A 6 4.23 -1.29 -2.16
N PHE A 7 4.64 -0.50 -3.14
CA PHE A 7 3.84 0.64 -3.57
C PHE A 7 2.75 0.14 -4.51
N LYS A 8 1.49 0.45 -4.20
CA LYS A 8 0.35 0.22 -5.07
C LYS A 8 -0.27 1.57 -5.40
N GLU A 9 -0.41 1.83 -6.70
CA GLU A 9 -1.15 2.99 -7.21
C GLU A 9 -2.62 2.93 -6.77
N LYS A 10 -3.34 4.04 -6.89
CA LYS A 10 -4.79 4.07 -6.64
C LYS A 10 -5.45 2.95 -7.45
N PHE A 11 -6.35 2.20 -6.83
CA PHE A 11 -7.08 1.12 -7.47
C PHE A 11 -8.53 1.08 -6.99
N SER A 12 -9.41 0.55 -7.82
CA SER A 12 -10.82 0.43 -7.50
C SER A 12 -11.17 -1.02 -7.24
N VAL A 13 -12.01 -1.24 -6.23
CA VAL A 13 -12.56 -2.56 -5.90
C VAL A 13 -14.08 -2.50 -5.89
N LEU A 14 -14.73 -3.57 -6.32
CA LEU A 14 -16.18 -3.73 -6.31
C LEU A 14 -16.53 -4.97 -5.49
N GLY A 15 -17.43 -4.82 -4.51
CA GLY A 15 -17.71 -5.90 -3.57
C GLY A 15 -18.99 -5.74 -2.78
N LYS A 16 -19.23 -6.70 -1.89
CA LYS A 16 -20.29 -6.63 -0.88
C LYS A 16 -19.74 -5.95 0.37
N LEU A 17 -20.43 -4.91 0.83
CA LEU A 17 -20.05 -4.12 1.99
C LEU A 17 -20.75 -4.65 3.24
N GLY A 18 -19.96 -4.97 4.26
CA GLY A 18 -20.43 -5.28 5.59
C GLY A 18 -19.91 -4.29 6.62
N GLN A 19 -20.65 -4.17 7.72
CA GLN A 19 -20.25 -3.43 8.91
C GLN A 19 -20.60 -4.27 10.13
N GLY A 20 -19.70 -4.34 11.11
CA GLY A 20 -19.98 -5.09 12.33
C GLY A 20 -18.98 -4.84 13.43
N ASN A 21 -19.16 -5.56 14.54
CA ASN A 21 -18.32 -5.42 15.72
C ASN A 21 -16.89 -5.90 15.45
N ALA A 22 -15.91 -5.06 15.80
CA ALA A 22 -14.48 -5.32 15.63
C ALA A 22 -13.95 -6.45 16.52
N GLU A 23 -14.62 -6.76 17.63
CA GLU A 23 -14.28 -7.87 18.53
C GLU A 23 -14.80 -9.23 18.04
N THR A 24 -15.80 -9.24 17.15
CA THR A 24 -16.40 -10.47 16.62
C THR A 24 -16.48 -10.48 15.08
N PRO A 25 -15.38 -10.20 14.36
CA PRO A 25 -15.38 -10.09 12.90
C PRO A 25 -15.85 -11.37 12.19
N TRP A 26 -15.50 -12.53 12.74
CA TRP A 26 -15.86 -13.84 12.18
C TRP A 26 -17.37 -14.09 12.09
N ILE A 27 -18.19 -13.38 12.87
CA ILE A 27 -19.66 -13.54 12.84
C ILE A 27 -20.28 -12.92 11.58
N TRP A 28 -19.68 -11.86 11.05
CA TRP A 28 -20.30 -11.07 9.98
C TRP A 28 -19.47 -11.00 8.69
N ILE A 29 -18.14 -11.17 8.75
CA ILE A 29 -17.29 -11.20 7.55
C ILE A 29 -17.46 -12.51 6.78
N LYS A 30 -17.61 -13.65 7.47
CA LYS A 30 -17.81 -14.93 6.77
C LYS A 30 -19.13 -14.94 5.97
N PRO A 31 -20.29 -14.58 6.55
CA PRO A 31 -21.52 -14.46 5.76
C PRO A 31 -21.44 -13.44 4.63
N LEU A 32 -20.64 -12.38 4.80
CA LEU A 32 -20.39 -11.39 3.74
C LEU A 32 -19.64 -12.00 2.56
N TRP A 33 -18.62 -12.82 2.81
CA TRP A 33 -17.94 -13.58 1.76
C TRP A 33 -18.86 -14.61 1.10
N ASP A 34 -19.72 -15.29 1.88
CA ASP A 34 -20.72 -16.22 1.33
C ASP A 34 -21.67 -15.49 0.35
N ASP A 35 -22.11 -14.27 0.69
CA ASP A 35 -22.93 -13.42 -0.18
C ASP A 35 -22.18 -12.94 -1.43
N ALA A 36 -20.94 -12.45 -1.27
CA ALA A 36 -20.13 -12.01 -2.40
C ALA A 36 -19.86 -13.15 -3.40
N ASN A 37 -19.48 -14.32 -2.90
CA ASN A 37 -19.19 -15.49 -3.72
C ASN A 37 -20.45 -16.05 -4.39
N GLY A 38 -21.58 -16.09 -3.67
CA GLY A 38 -22.85 -16.58 -4.18
C GLY A 38 -23.42 -15.75 -5.35
N ASN A 39 -23.06 -14.47 -5.42
CA ASN A 39 -23.53 -13.54 -6.45
C ASN A 39 -22.43 -13.05 -7.41
N PHE A 40 -21.22 -13.65 -7.37
CA PHE A 40 -20.05 -13.13 -8.09
C PHE A 40 -20.26 -13.04 -9.61
N SER A 41 -21.12 -13.89 -10.19
CA SER A 41 -21.46 -13.86 -11.62
C SER A 41 -22.06 -12.53 -12.08
N GLU A 42 -22.60 -11.71 -11.18
CA GLU A 42 -23.12 -10.37 -11.48
C GLU A 42 -22.02 -9.35 -11.82
N ILE A 43 -20.79 -9.57 -11.33
CA ILE A 43 -19.67 -8.64 -11.51
C ILE A 43 -18.45 -9.29 -12.17
N GLU A 44 -18.52 -10.59 -12.49
CA GLU A 44 -17.39 -11.34 -13.04
C GLU A 44 -16.81 -10.71 -14.33
N GLU A 45 -17.67 -10.16 -15.19
CA GLU A 45 -17.26 -9.56 -16.47
C GLU A 45 -16.44 -8.27 -16.30
N VAL A 46 -16.62 -7.55 -15.18
CA VAL A 46 -15.92 -6.30 -14.90
C VAL A 46 -14.70 -6.48 -14.00
N ALA A 47 -14.52 -7.67 -13.42
CA ALA A 47 -13.37 -8.01 -12.60
C ALA A 47 -12.07 -7.98 -13.42
N ILE A 48 -11.04 -7.36 -12.86
CA ILE A 48 -9.68 -7.43 -13.41
C ILE A 48 -9.12 -8.81 -13.09
N LYS A 49 -8.72 -9.53 -14.15
CA LYS A 49 -8.25 -10.91 -14.10
C LYS A 49 -6.76 -11.00 -14.43
N ASN A 50 -6.06 -11.93 -13.79
CA ASN A 50 -4.67 -12.27 -14.10
C ASN A 50 -4.58 -13.03 -15.45
N ASN A 51 -3.37 -13.43 -15.86
CA ASN A 51 -3.14 -14.15 -17.12
C ASN A 51 -3.82 -15.54 -17.17
N ASN A 52 -4.18 -16.12 -16.02
CA ASN A 52 -4.91 -17.38 -15.91
C ASN A 52 -6.43 -17.17 -15.91
N GLY A 53 -6.90 -15.92 -15.97
CA GLY A 53 -8.33 -15.58 -15.91
C GLY A 53 -8.89 -15.49 -14.49
N GLU A 54 -8.05 -15.55 -13.46
CA GLU A 54 -8.49 -15.48 -12.07
C GLU A 54 -8.61 -14.02 -11.61
N PRO A 55 -9.70 -13.63 -10.94
CA PRO A 55 -9.88 -12.26 -10.45
C PRO A 55 -8.90 -11.94 -9.32
N SER A 56 -8.43 -10.70 -9.25
CA SER A 56 -7.69 -10.22 -8.06
C SER A 56 -8.69 -9.93 -6.93
N ILE A 57 -8.69 -10.77 -5.90
CA ILE A 57 -9.66 -10.71 -4.79
C ILE A 57 -9.06 -9.98 -3.58
N TRP A 58 -9.87 -9.12 -2.98
CA TRP A 58 -9.49 -8.23 -1.90
C TRP A 58 -10.51 -8.22 -0.75
N GLY A 59 -10.00 -8.27 0.47
CA GLY A 59 -10.69 -7.87 1.69
C GLY A 59 -10.27 -6.46 2.08
N ILE A 60 -10.98 -5.45 1.62
CA ILE A 60 -10.65 -4.05 1.96
C ILE A 60 -11.34 -3.67 3.26
N MET A 61 -10.56 -3.14 4.21
CA MET A 61 -11.05 -2.71 5.52
C MET A 61 -11.05 -1.19 5.61
N SER A 62 -12.02 -0.64 6.35
CA SER A 62 -12.08 0.78 6.68
C SER A 62 -12.80 1.03 8.00
N ASP A 63 -12.56 2.17 8.62
CA ASP A 63 -13.43 2.76 9.64
C ASP A 63 -14.86 3.00 9.12
N LEU A 64 -15.79 3.35 10.02
CA LEU A 64 -17.19 3.59 9.67
C LEU A 64 -17.38 4.75 8.69
N GLY A 65 -16.46 5.72 8.68
CA GLY A 65 -16.47 6.87 7.79
C GLY A 65 -15.92 6.58 6.39
N GLU A 66 -15.44 5.36 6.11
CA GLU A 66 -14.86 4.97 4.82
C GLU A 66 -13.60 5.78 4.44
N ASN A 67 -12.81 6.15 5.44
CA ASN A 67 -11.56 6.91 5.28
C ASN A 67 -10.32 6.02 5.10
N PHE A 68 -10.52 4.69 5.05
CA PHE A 68 -9.48 3.65 5.14
C PHE A 68 -8.67 3.71 6.43
N ASP A 69 -9.23 4.33 7.47
CA ASP A 69 -8.67 4.33 8.81
C ASP A 69 -8.90 2.98 9.49
N ARG A 70 -8.17 2.76 10.58
CA ARG A 70 -8.31 1.55 11.38
C ARG A 70 -9.70 1.46 12.01
N TRP A 71 -10.17 0.24 12.20
CA TRP A 71 -11.34 0.00 13.04
C TRP A 71 -11.10 0.53 14.45
N ASP A 72 -12.15 1.06 15.06
CA ASP A 72 -12.14 1.47 16.46
C ASP A 72 -12.43 0.26 17.38
N ASP A 73 -12.62 0.54 18.67
CA ASP A 73 -12.94 -0.47 19.69
C ASP A 73 -14.34 -1.06 19.55
N LYS A 74 -15.16 -0.54 18.63
CA LYS A 74 -16.57 -0.93 18.49
C LYS A 74 -16.84 -1.60 17.17
N ALA A 75 -16.43 -1.00 16.07
CA ALA A 75 -16.87 -1.42 14.76
C ALA A 75 -15.91 -1.06 13.63
N GLY A 76 -16.13 -1.74 12.51
CA GLY A 76 -15.44 -1.49 11.27
C GLY A 76 -16.29 -1.88 10.08
N LYS A 77 -15.83 -1.45 8.91
CA LYS A 77 -16.34 -1.86 7.61
C LYS A 77 -15.35 -2.78 6.92
N TYR A 78 -15.90 -3.73 6.18
CA TYR A 78 -15.17 -4.68 5.35
C TYR A 78 -15.88 -4.80 4.01
N LEU A 79 -15.11 -4.79 2.92
CA LEU A 79 -15.59 -4.98 1.57
C LEU A 79 -14.98 -6.26 1.00
N ALA A 80 -15.81 -7.30 0.85
CA ALA A 80 -15.46 -8.55 0.19
C ALA A 80 -15.57 -8.34 -1.33
N SER A 81 -14.43 -8.20 -2.00
CA SER A 81 -14.36 -7.54 -3.31
C SER A 81 -13.39 -8.16 -4.29
N CYS A 82 -13.49 -7.75 -5.55
CA CYS A 82 -12.44 -7.93 -6.55
C CYS A 82 -11.99 -6.57 -7.09
N GLU A 83 -10.76 -6.51 -7.62
CA GLU A 83 -10.27 -5.33 -8.32
C GLU A 83 -11.04 -5.13 -9.64
N VAL A 84 -11.41 -3.88 -9.93
CA VAL A 84 -12.15 -3.47 -11.14
C VAL A 84 -11.53 -2.21 -11.73
N LYS A 85 -11.92 -1.86 -12.96
CA LYS A 85 -11.47 -0.58 -13.56
C LYS A 85 -12.12 0.61 -12.86
N GLU A 86 -11.43 1.74 -12.85
CA GLU A 86 -11.89 2.97 -12.18
C GLU A 86 -13.26 3.45 -12.70
N GLU A 87 -13.52 3.32 -14.00
CA GLU A 87 -14.77 3.71 -14.65
C GLU A 87 -15.95 2.75 -14.39
N THR A 88 -15.72 1.62 -13.70
CA THR A 88 -16.77 0.63 -13.45
C THR A 88 -17.92 1.24 -12.67
N VAL A 89 -19.14 1.02 -13.18
CA VAL A 89 -20.38 1.42 -12.52
C VAL A 89 -20.80 0.29 -11.57
N SER A 90 -21.11 0.64 -10.33
CA SER A 90 -21.55 -0.32 -9.32
C SER A 90 -22.97 -0.80 -9.63
N PRO A 91 -23.22 -2.10 -9.79
CA PRO A 91 -24.58 -2.64 -9.86
C PRO A 91 -25.33 -2.46 -8.54
N ASP A 92 -26.65 -2.58 -8.58
CA ASP A 92 -27.49 -2.52 -7.38
C ASP A 92 -27.05 -3.59 -6.36
N GLY A 93 -26.90 -3.19 -5.09
CA GLY A 93 -26.45 -4.09 -4.02
C GLY A 93 -24.96 -4.42 -4.04
N TRP A 94 -24.16 -3.74 -4.88
CA TRP A 94 -22.69 -3.77 -4.83
C TRP A 94 -22.17 -2.39 -4.47
N VAL A 95 -20.99 -2.34 -3.84
CA VAL A 95 -20.32 -1.10 -3.45
C VAL A 95 -18.94 -1.06 -4.09
N LYS A 96 -18.62 0.09 -4.69
CA LYS A 96 -17.28 0.37 -5.21
C LYS A 96 -16.53 1.29 -4.26
N TRP A 97 -15.29 0.91 -3.93
CA TRP A 97 -14.33 1.78 -3.24
C TRP A 97 -13.13 2.06 -4.12
N ASP A 98 -12.65 3.31 -4.03
CA ASP A 98 -11.40 3.74 -4.62
C ASP A 98 -10.35 3.83 -3.52
N VAL A 99 -9.49 2.81 -3.45
CA VAL A 99 -8.43 2.73 -2.44
C VAL A 99 -7.28 3.66 -2.87
N PRO A 100 -6.83 4.60 -2.03
CA PRO A 100 -5.81 5.58 -2.42
C PRO A 100 -4.45 4.91 -2.60
N SER A 101 -3.60 5.52 -3.42
CA SER A 101 -2.21 5.10 -3.61
C SER A 101 -1.45 5.11 -2.29
N GLN A 102 -0.82 3.99 -1.95
CA GLN A 102 -0.14 3.81 -0.67
C GLN A 102 1.05 2.86 -0.84
N THR A 103 2.01 2.99 0.07
CA THR A 103 3.03 1.97 0.27
C THR A 103 2.66 1.11 1.47
N TYR A 104 2.77 -0.20 1.27
CA TYR A 104 2.45 -1.22 2.24
C TYR A 104 3.70 -2.01 2.61
N ILE A 105 3.78 -2.45 3.86
CA ILE A 105 4.50 -3.68 4.19
C ILE A 105 3.57 -4.83 3.86
N VAL A 106 4.01 -5.79 3.06
CA VAL A 106 3.24 -6.98 2.73
C VAL A 106 3.86 -8.20 3.38
N ALA A 107 3.05 -8.96 4.11
CA ALA A 107 3.42 -10.24 4.71
C ALA A 107 2.50 -11.34 4.19
N SER A 108 3.08 -12.44 3.69
CA SER A 108 2.31 -13.64 3.35
C SER A 108 1.97 -14.43 4.61
N SER A 109 0.78 -15.02 4.63
CA SER A 109 0.22 -15.81 5.71
C SER A 109 -0.78 -16.84 5.16
N ASN A 110 -1.51 -17.51 6.06
CA ASN A 110 -2.59 -18.44 5.79
C ASN A 110 -3.66 -18.32 6.88
N GLN A 111 -4.77 -19.06 6.77
CA GLN A 111 -5.86 -19.00 7.76
C GLN A 111 -5.43 -19.35 9.20
N GLU A 112 -4.48 -20.26 9.39
CA GLU A 112 -4.03 -20.70 10.73
C GLU A 112 -3.08 -19.68 11.37
N GLU A 113 -2.20 -19.07 10.56
CA GLU A 113 -1.17 -18.14 11.02
C GLU A 113 -1.59 -16.68 10.97
N TYR A 114 -2.78 -16.37 10.40
CA TYR A 114 -3.25 -15.00 10.17
C TYR A 114 -3.03 -14.08 11.38
N LEU A 115 -3.56 -14.47 12.54
CA LEU A 115 -3.52 -13.63 13.74
C LEU A 115 -2.10 -13.46 14.28
N SER A 116 -1.28 -14.53 14.23
CA SER A 116 0.08 -14.49 14.74
C SER A 116 0.98 -13.62 13.85
N VAL A 117 0.84 -13.72 12.52
CA VAL A 117 1.52 -12.87 11.55
C VAL A 117 1.08 -11.41 11.73
N PHE A 118 -0.23 -11.15 11.81
CA PHE A 118 -0.77 -9.82 12.01
C PHE A 118 -0.21 -9.15 13.27
N GLN A 119 -0.27 -9.85 14.41
CA GLN A 119 0.24 -9.34 15.69
C GLN A 119 1.75 -9.10 15.65
N LYS A 120 2.51 -10.01 15.04
CA LYS A 120 3.97 -9.87 14.92
C LYS A 120 4.35 -8.65 14.08
N VAL A 121 3.68 -8.40 12.96
CA VAL A 121 3.98 -7.25 12.12
C VAL A 121 3.69 -5.94 12.87
N ILE A 122 2.54 -5.83 13.52
CA ILE A 122 2.12 -4.61 14.23
C ILE A 122 2.95 -4.36 15.50
N ASN A 123 3.18 -5.39 16.31
CA ASN A 123 3.78 -5.23 17.63
C ASN A 123 5.31 -5.32 17.62
N GLU A 124 5.91 -5.94 16.61
CA GLU A 124 7.37 -6.11 16.53
C GLU A 124 7.96 -5.42 15.31
N TYR A 125 7.54 -5.78 14.09
CA TYR A 125 8.22 -5.33 12.87
C TYR A 125 8.09 -3.82 12.64
N ILE A 126 6.86 -3.28 12.69
CA ILE A 126 6.61 -1.85 12.47
C ILE A 126 7.40 -0.99 13.47
N PRO A 127 7.31 -1.22 14.81
CA PRO A 127 8.07 -0.45 15.79
C PRO A 127 9.58 -0.61 15.65
N LYS A 128 10.08 -1.84 15.42
CA LYS A 128 11.52 -2.11 15.30
C LYS A 128 12.16 -1.38 14.11
N ASN A 129 11.39 -1.13 13.06
CA ASN A 129 11.85 -0.43 11.85
C ASN A 129 11.44 1.05 11.83
N ASN A 130 11.00 1.62 12.96
CA ASN A 130 10.55 3.02 13.07
C ASN A 130 9.45 3.40 12.06
N LEU A 131 8.62 2.43 11.66
CA LEU A 131 7.49 2.64 10.78
C LEU A 131 6.25 3.03 11.58
N LYS A 132 5.24 3.56 10.89
CA LYS A 132 3.92 3.81 11.45
C LYS A 132 2.87 3.14 10.56
N LEU A 133 1.90 2.49 11.19
CA LEU A 133 0.70 2.03 10.49
C LEU A 133 -0.24 3.24 10.33
N ILE A 134 -0.63 3.55 9.10
CA ILE A 134 -1.39 4.78 8.78
C ILE A 134 -2.86 4.54 8.41
N GLY A 135 -3.31 3.28 8.43
CA GLY A 135 -4.65 2.91 8.00
C GLY A 135 -5.01 1.47 8.34
N ALA A 136 -6.17 1.03 7.86
CA ALA A 136 -6.63 -0.35 7.99
C ALA A 136 -5.75 -1.30 7.18
N VAL A 137 -5.51 -2.49 7.72
CA VAL A 137 -4.79 -3.56 7.00
C VAL A 137 -5.74 -4.18 5.99
N HIS A 138 -5.26 -4.49 4.79
CA HIS A 138 -6.07 -5.14 3.76
C HIS A 138 -5.60 -6.57 3.54
N GLU A 139 -6.53 -7.40 3.07
CA GLU A 139 -6.25 -8.77 2.65
C GLU A 139 -6.24 -8.82 1.13
N HIS A 140 -5.25 -9.49 0.56
CA HIS A 140 -5.20 -9.84 -0.85
C HIS A 140 -5.11 -11.36 -0.96
N TYR A 141 -5.93 -11.94 -1.83
CA TYR A 141 -5.97 -13.37 -2.07
C TYR A 141 -5.42 -13.64 -3.48
N PRO A 142 -4.10 -13.87 -3.61
CA PRO A 142 -3.46 -14.02 -4.92
C PRO A 142 -3.89 -15.30 -5.65
N GLU A 143 -4.38 -16.29 -4.91
CA GLU A 143 -4.96 -17.53 -5.41
C GLU A 143 -6.38 -17.68 -4.83
N PRO A 144 -7.41 -17.12 -5.49
CA PRO A 144 -8.78 -17.16 -4.98
C PRO A 144 -9.26 -18.58 -4.67
N GLY A 145 -9.80 -18.78 -3.47
CA GLY A 145 -10.25 -20.09 -2.99
C GLY A 145 -9.16 -20.96 -2.35
N ASN A 146 -7.90 -20.53 -2.36
CA ASN A 146 -6.81 -21.20 -1.65
C ASN A 146 -6.70 -20.67 -0.19
N PRO A 147 -7.04 -21.47 0.84
CA PRO A 147 -6.96 -21.02 2.24
C PRO A 147 -5.51 -20.92 2.77
N ASP A 148 -4.55 -21.48 2.05
CA ASP A 148 -3.14 -21.53 2.45
C ASP A 148 -2.39 -20.24 2.11
N ILE A 149 -3.02 -19.32 1.36
CA ILE A 149 -2.35 -18.11 0.88
C ILE A 149 -3.25 -16.89 1.05
N VAL A 150 -2.84 -16.01 1.97
CA VAL A 150 -3.34 -14.64 2.08
C VAL A 150 -2.15 -13.69 2.26
N GLU A 151 -2.19 -12.56 1.57
CA GLU A 151 -1.23 -11.48 1.78
C GLU A 151 -1.87 -10.37 2.60
N LEU A 152 -1.21 -9.96 3.68
CA LEU A 152 -1.63 -8.87 4.55
C LEU A 152 -0.89 -7.59 4.17
N PHE A 153 -1.63 -6.57 3.78
CA PHE A 153 -1.15 -5.28 3.31
C PHE A 153 -1.26 -4.25 4.42
N PHE A 154 -0.15 -3.95 5.09
CA PHE A 154 -0.06 -2.98 6.19
C PHE A 154 0.34 -1.61 5.65
N PRO A 155 -0.58 -0.63 5.55
CA PRO A 155 -0.27 0.69 4.99
C PRO A 155 0.67 1.47 5.90
N ILE A 156 1.79 1.94 5.35
CA ILE A 156 2.83 2.67 6.10
C ILE A 156 3.08 4.09 5.61
N ALA A 157 2.66 4.43 4.39
CA ALA A 157 2.72 5.78 3.86
C ALA A 157 1.70 5.98 2.74
N ARG A 158 1.18 7.20 2.64
CA ARG A 158 0.44 7.67 1.45
C ARG A 158 1.41 7.79 0.29
N GLY A 159 1.07 7.35 -0.92
CA GLY A 159 2.01 7.38 -2.04
C GLY A 159 3.25 6.49 -1.85
N ASN A 160 4.35 6.81 -2.53
CA ASN A 160 5.62 6.11 -2.40
C ASN A 160 6.27 6.36 -1.03
N TYR A 161 6.78 5.31 -0.38
CA TYR A 161 7.54 5.46 0.87
C TYR A 161 8.94 5.99 0.63
N PHE A 162 9.57 5.69 -0.51
CA PHE A 162 10.88 6.21 -0.88
C PHE A 162 10.75 7.27 -1.96
N CYS A 163 11.42 8.41 -1.78
CA CYS A 163 11.47 9.47 -2.77
C CYS A 163 12.00 8.95 -4.11
N GLN A 164 11.22 9.11 -5.17
CA GLN A 164 11.51 8.65 -6.54
C GLN A 164 12.56 9.53 -7.26
N SER A 165 13.34 10.29 -6.50
CA SER A 165 14.51 11.07 -6.95
C SER A 165 15.75 10.71 -6.13
N CYS A 166 15.68 10.79 -4.79
CA CYS A 166 16.86 10.62 -3.93
C CYS A 166 16.86 9.35 -3.08
N GLY A 167 15.81 8.53 -3.13
CA GLY A 167 15.67 7.33 -2.30
C GLY A 167 15.39 7.62 -0.81
N MET A 168 15.24 8.88 -0.41
CA MET A 168 14.95 9.24 0.99
C MET A 168 13.60 8.64 1.43
N PRO A 169 13.55 7.96 2.59
CA PRO A 169 12.29 7.55 3.21
C PRO A 169 11.38 8.76 3.51
N MET A 170 10.09 8.64 3.23
CA MET A 170 9.04 9.66 3.42
C MET A 170 8.00 9.10 4.37
N ALA A 171 8.37 9.04 5.65
CA ALA A 171 7.59 8.39 6.70
C ALA A 171 6.39 9.23 7.16
N CYS A 172 6.38 10.53 6.89
CA CYS A 172 5.25 11.41 7.17
C CYS A 172 4.95 12.37 6.02
N ASP A 173 3.74 12.95 6.03
CA ASP A 173 3.30 13.89 4.98
C ASP A 173 4.16 15.17 4.92
N ASP A 174 4.89 15.52 5.98
CA ASP A 174 5.80 16.66 6.01
C ASP A 174 7.11 16.43 5.24
N ASP A 175 7.46 15.16 4.98
CA ASP A 175 8.61 14.80 4.16
C ASP A 175 8.32 15.01 2.66
N ARG A 176 7.05 15.16 2.28
CA ARG A 176 6.60 15.20 0.88
C ARG A 176 6.72 16.59 0.28
N GLY A 177 7.11 16.59 -0.99
CA GLY A 177 7.08 17.78 -1.84
C GLY A 177 5.67 18.27 -2.09
N THR A 178 5.56 19.36 -2.83
CA THR A 178 4.25 19.95 -3.15
C THR A 178 4.04 20.12 -4.65
N GLU A 179 2.80 19.95 -5.08
CA GLU A 179 2.32 20.32 -6.41
C GLU A 179 2.13 21.84 -6.53
N LYS A 180 1.81 22.32 -7.74
CA LYS A 180 1.53 23.76 -7.98
C LYS A 180 0.36 24.30 -7.15
N ASP A 181 -0.62 23.44 -6.85
CA ASP A 181 -1.77 23.75 -6.01
C ASP A 181 -1.51 23.58 -4.51
N LEU A 182 -0.25 23.29 -4.12
CA LEU A 182 0.23 23.03 -2.77
C LEU A 182 -0.23 21.70 -2.16
N SER A 183 -0.93 20.84 -2.91
CA SER A 183 -1.18 19.47 -2.48
C SER A 183 0.13 18.68 -2.34
N LYS A 184 0.14 17.65 -1.49
CA LYS A 184 1.34 16.84 -1.24
C LYS A 184 1.62 15.93 -2.42
N ASN A 185 2.89 15.86 -2.85
CA ASN A 185 3.32 14.98 -3.91
C ASN A 185 3.51 13.54 -3.39
N GLY A 186 2.99 12.56 -4.13
CA GLY A 186 3.05 11.14 -3.77
C GLY A 186 4.42 10.48 -3.99
N ASP A 187 5.29 11.07 -4.81
CA ASP A 187 6.50 10.44 -5.34
C ASP A 187 7.80 11.04 -4.81
N TYR A 188 7.84 12.33 -4.50
CA TYR A 188 9.05 13.09 -4.26
C TYR A 188 9.01 13.79 -2.90
N CYS A 189 10.17 13.87 -2.26
CA CYS A 189 10.32 14.57 -0.99
C CYS A 189 10.44 16.08 -1.20
N ARG A 190 10.18 16.83 -0.12
CA ARG A 190 10.26 18.30 -0.06
C ARG A 190 11.62 18.90 -0.44
N TYR A 191 12.67 18.09 -0.36
CA TYR A 191 14.03 18.54 -0.72
C TYR A 191 14.30 18.40 -2.21
N CYS A 192 13.63 17.47 -2.89
CA CYS A 192 13.80 17.24 -4.32
C CYS A 192 12.75 17.96 -5.15
N TYR A 193 11.54 18.15 -4.63
CA TYR A 193 10.40 18.68 -5.38
C TYR A 193 9.59 19.65 -4.53
N ASP A 194 9.31 20.85 -5.05
CA ASP A 194 8.47 21.83 -4.39
C ASP A 194 7.70 22.66 -5.43
N LYS A 195 6.44 22.98 -5.13
CA LYS A 195 5.55 23.81 -5.96
C LYS A 195 5.47 23.39 -7.42
N GLY A 196 5.48 22.08 -7.67
CA GLY A 196 5.34 21.51 -9.01
C GLY A 196 6.63 21.39 -9.81
N GLU A 197 7.80 21.65 -9.23
CA GLU A 197 9.10 21.63 -9.93
C GLU A 197 10.21 21.00 -9.08
N PHE A 198 11.24 20.45 -9.73
CA PHE A 198 12.43 19.97 -9.04
C PHE A 198 13.23 21.17 -8.50
N THR A 199 13.68 21.06 -7.26
CA THR A 199 14.41 22.13 -6.55
C THR A 199 15.84 22.33 -7.07
N SER A 200 16.38 21.36 -7.79
CA SER A 200 17.71 21.41 -8.42
C SER A 200 17.69 20.79 -9.81
N ASN A 201 18.49 21.37 -10.72
CA ASN A 201 18.77 20.81 -12.04
C ASN A 201 20.13 20.13 -12.02
N GLU A 202 20.14 18.86 -11.67
CA GLU A 202 21.35 18.05 -11.49
C GLU A 202 21.18 16.66 -12.12
N THR A 203 22.30 16.02 -12.41
CA THR A 203 22.39 14.65 -12.89
C THR A 203 22.15 13.65 -11.75
N MET A 204 21.86 12.39 -12.09
CA MET A 204 21.71 11.31 -11.12
C MET A 204 22.98 11.14 -10.26
N GLU A 205 24.16 11.25 -10.85
CA GLU A 205 25.43 11.13 -10.13
C GLU A 205 25.66 12.28 -9.15
N GLU A 206 25.27 13.50 -9.52
CA GLU A 206 25.29 14.66 -8.63
C GLU A 206 24.32 14.47 -7.45
N MET A 207 23.10 13.97 -7.70
CA MET A 207 22.15 13.62 -6.64
C MET A 207 22.73 12.57 -5.68
N ILE A 208 23.38 11.53 -6.21
CA ILE A 208 24.05 10.51 -5.37
C ILE A 208 25.10 11.17 -4.49
N ASN A 209 25.95 12.04 -5.06
CA ASN A 209 26.97 12.75 -4.29
C ASN A 209 26.36 13.64 -3.19
N THR A 210 25.22 14.27 -3.46
CA THR A 210 24.44 15.05 -2.47
C THR A 210 23.85 14.16 -1.38
N CYS A 211 23.39 12.95 -1.70
CA CYS A 211 22.74 12.05 -0.74
C CYS A 211 23.71 11.33 0.20
N ILE A 212 24.93 11.04 -0.26
CA ILE A 212 25.91 10.23 0.50
C ILE A 212 26.15 10.78 1.91
N PRO A 213 26.48 12.08 2.13
CA PRO A 213 26.72 12.60 3.48
C PRO A 213 25.55 12.35 4.44
N PHE A 214 24.32 12.59 4.00
CA PHE A 214 23.11 12.37 4.81
C PHE A 214 22.88 10.89 5.12
N ALA A 215 23.12 10.00 4.15
CA ALA A 215 22.96 8.57 4.33
C ALA A 215 23.98 7.97 5.33
N LEU A 216 25.19 8.54 5.38
CA LEU A 216 26.21 8.18 6.37
C LEU A 216 25.87 8.71 7.76
N GLU A 217 25.41 9.97 7.85
CA GLU A 217 24.94 10.56 9.11
C GLU A 217 23.79 9.76 9.71
N ALA A 218 22.86 9.28 8.87
CA ALA A 218 21.76 8.42 9.27
C ALA A 218 22.18 6.97 9.60
N GLY A 219 23.45 6.60 9.41
CA GLY A 219 23.95 5.23 9.64
C GLY A 219 23.37 4.19 8.68
N THR A 220 22.84 4.61 7.52
CA THR A 220 22.24 3.71 6.51
C THR A 220 23.31 2.88 5.81
N TYR A 221 24.50 3.47 5.61
CA TYR A 221 25.64 2.81 4.98
C TYR A 221 26.89 2.97 5.86
N PRO A 222 27.82 2.00 5.82
CA PRO A 222 29.04 2.05 6.61
C PRO A 222 30.05 3.10 6.12
N ASP A 223 30.06 3.39 4.80
CA ASP A 223 31.01 4.30 4.17
C ASP A 223 30.49 4.84 2.83
N ALA A 224 31.13 5.92 2.35
CA ALA A 224 30.74 6.63 1.13
C ALA A 224 30.83 5.79 -0.15
N LYS A 225 31.78 4.84 -0.22
CA LYS A 225 31.95 3.98 -1.39
C LYS A 225 30.78 2.99 -1.47
N THR A 226 30.47 2.33 -0.36
CA THR A 226 29.31 1.44 -0.25
C THR A 226 28.00 2.17 -0.57
N ALA A 227 27.81 3.37 -0.01
CA ALA A 227 26.63 4.20 -0.31
C ALA A 227 26.51 4.49 -1.82
N ARG A 228 27.60 4.91 -2.47
CA ARG A 228 27.62 5.19 -3.91
C ARG A 228 27.29 3.96 -4.74
N GLU A 229 27.92 2.83 -4.45
CA GLU A 229 27.70 1.57 -5.19
C GLU A 229 26.23 1.12 -5.07
N VAL A 230 25.65 1.18 -3.87
CA VAL A 230 24.24 0.81 -3.66
C VAL A 230 23.32 1.79 -4.38
N MET A 231 23.50 3.11 -4.23
CA MET A 231 22.65 4.10 -4.89
C MET A 231 22.71 3.99 -6.42
N LEU A 232 23.89 3.75 -7.01
CA LEU A 232 24.03 3.50 -8.45
C LEU A 232 23.27 2.26 -8.93
N SER A 233 23.05 1.27 -8.06
CA SER A 233 22.34 0.05 -8.45
C SER A 233 20.81 0.24 -8.55
N TYR A 234 20.22 1.19 -7.81
CA TYR A 234 18.76 1.38 -7.79
C TYR A 234 18.27 2.76 -8.25
N PHE A 235 19.08 3.83 -8.19
CA PHE A 235 18.68 5.15 -8.69
C PHE A 235 18.18 5.13 -10.14
N PRO A 236 18.76 4.34 -11.09
CA PRO A 236 18.24 4.24 -12.45
C PRO A 236 16.79 3.73 -12.55
N ALA A 237 16.27 3.06 -11.52
CA ALA A 237 14.90 2.58 -11.48
C ALA A 237 13.90 3.62 -10.92
N LEU A 238 14.39 4.70 -10.29
CA LEU A 238 13.55 5.75 -9.73
C LEU A 238 12.95 6.64 -10.83
N LYS A 239 11.69 7.09 -10.65
CA LYS A 239 10.93 7.83 -11.67
C LYS A 239 11.69 9.01 -12.30
N ARG A 240 12.49 9.77 -11.53
CA ARG A 240 13.24 10.93 -12.05
C ARG A 240 14.36 10.53 -13.04
N TRP A 241 14.98 9.38 -12.83
CA TRP A 241 16.21 8.97 -13.54
C TRP A 241 15.98 7.87 -14.55
N LYS A 242 14.85 7.16 -14.44
CA LYS A 242 14.46 6.10 -15.36
C LYS A 242 14.40 6.66 -16.79
N GLN A 243 15.32 6.19 -17.63
CA GLN A 243 15.29 6.49 -19.05
C GLN A 243 14.07 5.81 -19.67
N VAL A 244 13.31 6.57 -20.45
CA VAL A 244 12.15 6.08 -21.20
C VAL A 244 12.61 5.34 -22.44
#